data_AF-A0A0F9V736-F1
#
_entry.id   AF-A0A0F9V736-F1
#
_cell.length_a   1.000
_cell.length_b   1.000
_cell.length_c   1.000
_cell.angle_alpha   90.00
_cell.angle_beta   90.00
_cell.angle_gamma   90.00
#
_symmetry.space_group_name_H-M   'P 1'
#
loop_
_entity.id
_entity.type
_entity.pdbx_description
1 polymer ?
#
loop_
_entity_poly.entity_id
_entity_poly.type
_entity_poly.pdbx_seq_one_letter_code
_entity_poly.pdbx_strand_id
1 'polypeptide(L)'
;MKASEIEEDMKRMQDSLNKFAIEGGHPTREYKPVAVGYLDITEDYQKGPVSQNFINKLRIIYNTGAVLMTAGHHDCEFCIDKGNYKNKATSSCEKTIVDEENNIEYKFPQMIFHYIEEHGYQPPEEFVLFILTTDINVTVLGVKR
;
A
#
# COMPACT_ATOMS: atom_id res chain seq x y z
N MET A 1 8.85 17.97 -25.01
CA MET A 1 9.81 17.33 -24.10
C MET A 1 9.60 15.84 -24.22
N LYS A 2 10.66 15.07 -24.49
CA LYS A 2 10.58 13.60 -24.60
C LYS A 2 10.46 13.01 -23.19
N ALA A 3 9.81 11.85 -23.04
CA ALA A 3 9.64 11.19 -21.75
C ALA A 3 10.97 10.99 -21.00
N SER A 4 12.04 10.65 -21.73
CA SER A 4 13.40 10.49 -21.16
C SER A 4 13.99 11.79 -20.58
N GLU A 5 13.69 12.95 -21.18
CA GLU A 5 14.17 14.25 -20.69
C GLU A 5 13.45 14.64 -19.39
N ILE A 6 12.17 14.26 -19.26
CA ILE A 6 11.36 14.48 -18.05
C ILE A 6 11.87 13.58 -16.91
N GLU A 7 12.16 12.31 -17.18
CA GLU A 7 12.71 11.38 -16.19
C GLU A 7 14.07 11.85 -15.65
N GLU A 8 14.96 12.32 -16.54
CA GLU A 8 16.26 12.87 -16.15
C GLU A 8 16.11 14.13 -15.28
N ASP A 9 15.18 15.02 -15.62
CA ASP A 9 14.92 16.23 -14.84
C ASP A 9 14.29 15.94 -13.47
N MET A 10 13.34 15.00 -13.41
CA MET A 10 12.78 14.53 -12.14
C MET A 10 13.85 13.90 -11.26
N LYS A 11 14.75 13.10 -11.83
CA LYS A 11 15.87 12.51 -11.11
C LYS A 11 16.82 13.59 -10.58
N ARG A 12 17.18 14.58 -11.40
CA ARG A 12 18.01 15.72 -10.96
C ARG A 12 17.37 16.50 -9.81
N MET A 13 16.07 16.73 -9.88
CA MET A 13 15.32 17.41 -8.82
C MET A 13 15.33 16.60 -7.53
N GLN A 14 15.07 15.28 -7.62
CA GLN A 14 15.09 14.39 -6.47
C GLN A 14 16.48 14.32 -5.82
N ASP A 15 17.54 14.20 -6.63
CA ASP A 15 18.93 14.20 -6.15
C ASP A 15 19.27 15.51 -5.41
N SER A 16 18.79 16.66 -5.90
CA SER A 16 18.98 17.96 -5.24
C SER A 16 18.22 18.07 -3.92
N LEU A 17 16.99 17.56 -3.85
CA LEU A 17 16.18 17.54 -2.62
C LEU A 17 16.80 16.62 -1.57
N ASN A 18 17.27 15.44 -1.99
CA ASN A 18 17.95 14.49 -1.11
C ASN A 18 19.24 15.10 -0.54
N LYS A 19 20.03 15.78 -1.39
CA LYS A 19 21.23 16.50 -0.95
C LYS A 19 20.90 17.55 0.12
N PHE A 20 19.87 18.37 -0.12
CA PHE A 20 19.44 19.38 0.85
C PHE A 20 18.97 18.76 2.18
N ALA A 21 18.23 17.65 2.11
CA ALA A 21 17.78 16.92 3.30
C ALA A 21 18.97 16.38 4.11
N ILE A 22 19.96 15.76 3.46
CA ILE A 22 21.17 15.24 4.12
C ILE A 22 21.97 16.38 4.76
N GLU A 23 22.20 17.48 4.04
CA GLU A 23 22.92 18.65 4.55
C GLU A 23 22.19 19.29 5.75
N GLY A 24 20.86 19.22 5.78
CA GLY A 24 20.02 19.64 6.90
C GLY A 24 19.96 18.65 8.07
N GLY A 25 20.65 17.51 7.99
CA GLY A 25 20.61 16.46 9.03
C GLY A 25 19.32 15.64 9.04
N HIS A 26 18.52 15.70 7.97
CA HIS A 26 17.35 14.85 7.80
C HIS A 26 17.78 13.52 7.17
N PRO A 27 17.50 12.37 7.80
CA PRO A 27 17.81 11.08 7.22
C PRO A 27 16.95 10.85 5.98
N THR A 28 17.59 10.74 4.80
CA THR A 28 16.92 10.29 3.59
C THR A 28 16.86 8.77 3.61
N ARG A 29 15.79 8.21 4.16
CA ARG A 29 15.51 6.78 3.96
C ARG A 29 14.70 6.65 2.68
N GLU A 30 15.37 6.23 1.62
CA GLU A 30 14.75 5.99 0.31
C GLU A 30 14.25 4.54 0.28
N TYR A 31 13.05 4.33 0.80
CA TYR A 31 12.38 3.04 0.71
C TYR A 31 11.87 2.81 -0.71
N LYS A 32 11.97 1.58 -1.22
CA LYS A 32 11.36 1.21 -2.50
C LYS A 32 9.84 1.13 -2.33
N PRO A 33 9.03 1.96 -3.01
CA PRO A 33 7.58 1.89 -2.90
C PRO A 33 7.05 0.64 -3.62
N VAL A 34 6.19 -0.12 -2.95
CA VAL A 34 5.51 -1.29 -3.50
C VAL A 34 4.01 -1.15 -3.25
N ALA A 35 3.25 -1.04 -4.34
CA ALA A 35 1.79 -0.98 -4.29
C ALA A 35 1.21 -2.41 -4.22
N VAL A 36 0.33 -2.66 -3.26
CA VAL A 36 -0.31 -3.98 -3.06
C VAL A 36 -1.83 -3.80 -3.03
N GLY A 37 -2.56 -4.59 -3.82
CA GLY A 37 -4.02 -4.57 -3.80
C GLY A 37 -4.66 -3.37 -4.53
N TYR A 38 -3.92 -2.70 -5.42
CA TYR A 38 -4.49 -1.83 -6.45
C TYR A 38 -4.76 -2.68 -7.68
N LEU A 39 -5.99 -3.19 -7.79
CA LEU A 39 -6.41 -4.07 -8.88
C LEU A 39 -7.24 -3.28 -9.89
N ASP A 40 -7.10 -3.63 -11.16
CA ASP A 40 -7.82 -3.05 -12.29
C ASP A 40 -8.50 -4.18 -13.07
N ILE A 41 -9.70 -3.95 -13.59
CA ILE A 41 -10.43 -4.96 -14.38
C ILE A 41 -9.71 -5.36 -15.67
N THR A 42 -8.81 -4.52 -16.20
CA THR A 42 -8.06 -4.80 -17.42
C THR A 42 -6.83 -5.66 -17.19
N GLU A 43 -6.43 -5.87 -15.95
CA GLU A 43 -5.21 -6.60 -15.59
C GLU A 43 -5.55 -7.89 -14.82
N ASP A 44 -4.90 -8.99 -15.21
CA ASP A 44 -5.00 -10.23 -14.44
C ASP A 44 -4.26 -10.09 -13.11
N TYR A 45 -4.82 -10.72 -12.07
CA TYR A 45 -4.21 -10.76 -10.75
C TYR A 45 -4.20 -12.18 -10.20
N GLN A 46 -3.23 -12.43 -9.32
CA GLN A 46 -3.07 -13.74 -8.71
C GLN A 46 -4.25 -14.05 -7.79
N LYS A 47 -4.85 -15.22 -8.00
CA LYS A 47 -5.94 -15.75 -7.17
C LYS A 47 -5.48 -16.99 -6.44
N GLY A 48 -5.90 -17.14 -5.19
CA GLY A 48 -5.52 -18.29 -4.39
C GLY A 48 -6.00 -18.20 -2.95
N PRO A 49 -5.87 -19.30 -2.19
CA PRO A 49 -6.21 -19.30 -0.78
C PRO A 49 -5.26 -18.38 0.00
N VAL A 50 -5.85 -17.59 0.90
CA VAL A 50 -5.11 -16.73 1.83
C VAL A 50 -5.43 -17.18 3.25
N SER A 51 -4.40 -17.31 4.09
CA SER A 51 -4.60 -17.82 5.46
C SER A 51 -5.39 -16.82 6.32
N GLN A 52 -6.28 -17.32 7.18
CA GLN A 52 -7.04 -16.48 8.10
C GLN A 52 -6.13 -15.73 9.10
N ASN A 53 -5.00 -16.34 9.48
CA ASN A 53 -4.00 -15.70 10.34
C ASN A 53 -3.46 -14.42 9.70
N PHE A 54 -3.08 -14.48 8.42
CA PHE A 54 -2.65 -13.31 7.67
C PHE A 54 -3.74 -12.24 7.61
N ILE A 55 -4.98 -12.60 7.26
CA ILE A 55 -6.10 -11.62 7.16
C ILE A 55 -6.32 -10.92 8.51
N ASN A 56 -6.36 -11.69 9.60
CA ASN A 56 -6.56 -11.14 10.94
C ASN A 56 -5.42 -10.19 11.32
N LYS A 57 -4.16 -10.58 11.04
CA LYS A 57 -2.99 -9.76 11.36
C LYS A 57 -2.93 -8.49 10.51
N LEU A 58 -3.22 -8.60 9.21
CA LEU A 58 -3.33 -7.45 8.31
C LEU A 58 -4.40 -6.46 8.80
N ARG A 59 -5.56 -6.94 9.28
CA ARG A 59 -6.59 -6.07 9.88
C ARG A 59 -6.09 -5.35 11.12
N ILE A 60 -5.34 -6.02 11.99
CA ILE A 60 -4.77 -5.39 13.19
C ILE A 60 -3.78 -4.29 12.79
N ILE A 61 -2.81 -4.61 11.91
CA ILE A 61 -1.81 -3.67 11.42
C ILE A 61 -2.47 -2.46 10.73
N TYR A 62 -3.47 -2.71 9.86
CA TYR A 62 -4.19 -1.64 9.17
C TYR A 62 -4.83 -0.65 10.16
N ASN A 63 -5.52 -1.17 11.19
CA ASN A 63 -6.21 -0.37 12.19
C ASN A 63 -5.27 0.24 13.26
N THR A 64 -3.97 -0.05 13.22
CA THR A 64 -3.00 0.48 14.18
C THR A 64 -2.21 1.64 13.57
N GLY A 65 -2.15 2.79 14.24
CA GLY A 65 -1.42 3.96 13.74
C GLY A 65 -2.15 4.72 12.63
N ALA A 66 -1.41 5.56 11.90
CA ALA A 66 -2.00 6.45 10.90
C ALA A 66 -2.52 5.69 9.66
N VAL A 67 -3.65 6.15 9.13
CA VAL A 67 -4.22 5.74 7.85
C VAL A 67 -4.47 7.02 7.06
N LEU A 68 -4.04 7.06 5.81
CA LEU A 68 -4.36 8.18 4.94
C LEU A 68 -5.83 8.07 4.55
N MET A 69 -6.63 9.00 5.07
CA MET A 69 -8.04 9.13 4.71
C MET A 69 -8.18 10.07 3.51
N THR A 70 -9.31 9.99 2.80
CA THR A 70 -9.62 10.85 1.64
C THR A 70 -8.61 10.74 0.49
N ALA A 71 -8.00 9.56 0.30
CA ALA A 71 -7.03 9.28 -0.77
C ALA A 71 -7.68 9.12 -2.17
N GLY A 72 -8.80 9.81 -2.41
CA GLY A 72 -9.68 9.57 -3.56
C GLY A 72 -10.84 8.64 -3.22
N HIS A 73 -11.63 8.28 -4.23
CA HIS A 73 -12.75 7.35 -4.12
C HIS A 73 -12.51 6.20 -5.09
N HIS A 74 -12.50 4.98 -4.57
CA HIS A 74 -12.28 3.77 -5.34
C HIS A 74 -13.49 2.84 -5.20
N ASP A 75 -14.14 2.56 -6.33
CA ASP A 75 -15.23 1.59 -6.43
C ASP A 75 -14.67 0.25 -6.88
N CYS A 76 -15.16 -0.85 -6.28
CA CYS A 76 -14.81 -2.17 -6.81
C CYS A 76 -15.37 -2.36 -8.22
N GLU A 77 -14.48 -2.56 -9.18
CA GLU A 77 -14.82 -2.81 -10.59
C GLU A 77 -15.28 -4.25 -10.84
N PHE A 78 -14.92 -5.18 -9.94
CA PHE A 78 -15.23 -6.60 -10.03
C PHE A 78 -16.60 -6.97 -9.44
N CYS A 79 -17.19 -6.10 -8.61
CA CYS A 79 -18.57 -6.22 -8.15
C CYS A 79 -19.55 -5.82 -9.27
N ILE A 80 -19.59 -6.63 -10.33
CA ILE A 80 -20.50 -6.41 -11.46
C ILE A 80 -21.83 -7.10 -11.17
N ASP A 81 -22.62 -6.50 -10.29
CA ASP A 81 -24.07 -6.71 -10.33
C ASP A 81 -24.61 -5.83 -11.46
N LYS A 82 -24.97 -6.43 -12.60
CA LYS A 82 -25.50 -5.69 -13.77
C LYS A 82 -26.72 -4.87 -13.36
N GLY A 83 -26.53 -3.57 -13.14
CA GLY A 83 -27.59 -2.60 -12.85
C GLY A 83 -27.82 -2.27 -11.37
N ASN A 84 -27.04 -2.81 -10.43
CA ASN A 84 -27.20 -2.49 -9.00
C ASN A 84 -25.93 -1.88 -8.39
N TYR A 85 -25.70 -0.60 -8.68
CA TYR A 85 -24.56 0.19 -8.16
C TYR A 85 -24.59 0.41 -6.63
N LYS A 86 -25.66 0.03 -5.93
CA LYS A 86 -25.79 0.26 -4.48
C LYS A 86 -24.96 -0.70 -3.62
N ASN A 87 -24.48 -1.81 -4.19
CA ASN A 87 -23.80 -2.87 -3.45
C ASN A 87 -22.30 -2.96 -3.72
N LYS A 88 -21.70 -1.98 -4.40
CA LYS A 88 -20.25 -1.99 -4.65
C LYS A 88 -19.50 -1.67 -3.36
N ALA A 89 -18.48 -2.47 -3.05
CA ALA A 89 -17.52 -2.08 -2.04
C ALA A 89 -16.80 -0.81 -2.49
N THR A 90 -16.60 0.11 -1.56
CA THR A 90 -15.91 1.38 -1.80
C THR A 90 -14.81 1.60 -0.79
N SER A 91 -13.74 2.29 -1.19
CA SER A 91 -12.65 2.69 -0.31
C SER A 91 -12.20 4.11 -0.63
N SER A 92 -11.75 4.83 0.39
CA SER A 92 -11.10 6.14 0.26
C SER A 92 -9.86 6.25 1.15
N CYS A 93 -9.34 5.11 1.57
CA CYS A 93 -8.35 5.01 2.62
C CYS A 93 -7.16 4.17 2.15
N GLU A 94 -5.96 4.61 2.50
CA GLU A 94 -4.70 3.94 2.18
C GLU A 94 -3.86 3.77 3.45
N LYS A 95 -3.18 2.63 3.53
CA LYS A 95 -2.18 2.34 4.54
C LYS A 95 -0.80 2.32 3.92
N THR A 96 0.15 2.95 4.60
CA THR A 96 1.58 2.77 4.35
C THR A 96 2.22 2.06 5.55
N ILE A 97 3.01 1.03 5.29
CA ILE A 97 3.86 0.36 6.29
C ILE A 97 5.26 0.17 5.72
N VAL A 98 6.25 0.17 6.60
CA VAL A 98 7.67 0.16 6.22
C VAL A 98 8.31 -1.12 6.71
N ASP A 99 8.92 -1.84 5.77
CA ASP A 99 9.87 -2.92 6.04
C ASP A 99 11.28 -2.31 6.05
N GLU A 100 11.77 -2.01 7.27
CA GLU A 100 13.10 -1.42 7.44
C GLU A 100 14.23 -2.36 7.03
N GLU A 101 14.04 -3.67 7.17
CA GLU A 101 15.07 -4.68 6.89
C GLU A 101 15.30 -4.81 5.39
N ASN A 102 14.22 -4.83 4.60
CA ASN A 102 14.29 -4.96 3.15
C ASN A 102 14.26 -3.62 2.41
N ASN A 103 14.20 -2.50 3.14
CA ASN A 103 14.09 -1.16 2.59
C ASN A 103 12.90 -0.99 1.62
N ILE A 104 11.73 -1.50 2.03
CA ILE A 104 10.48 -1.46 1.24
C ILE A 104 9.42 -0.63 1.97
N GLU A 105 8.69 0.18 1.22
CA GLU A 105 7.49 0.88 1.67
C GLU A 105 6.27 0.26 0.97
N TYR A 106 5.48 -0.51 1.71
CA TYR A 106 4.25 -1.10 1.19
C TYR A 106 3.09 -0.11 1.31
N LYS A 107 2.41 0.13 0.20
CA LYS A 107 1.17 0.93 0.14
C LYS A 107 0.02 0.08 -0.32
N PHE A 108 -1.11 0.15 0.38
CA PHE A 108 -2.28 -0.62 0.03
C PHE A 108 -3.58 0.06 0.47
N PRO A 109 -4.65 -0.02 -0.33
CA PRO A 109 -5.94 0.55 0.01
C PRO A 109 -6.66 -0.34 1.03
N GLN A 110 -7.65 0.23 1.73
CA GLN A 110 -8.58 -0.60 2.53
C GLN A 110 -9.28 -1.66 1.67
N MET A 111 -9.43 -1.40 0.36
CA MET A 111 -10.04 -2.30 -0.60
C MET A 111 -9.36 -3.68 -0.67
N ILE A 112 -8.10 -3.80 -0.24
CA ILE A 112 -7.39 -5.08 -0.21
C ILE A 112 -8.17 -6.18 0.52
N PHE A 113 -8.89 -5.86 1.60
CA PHE A 113 -9.69 -6.83 2.35
C PHE A 113 -10.82 -7.40 1.50
N HIS A 114 -11.55 -6.52 0.83
CA HIS A 114 -12.63 -6.90 -0.07
C HIS A 114 -12.10 -7.74 -1.24
N TYR A 115 -10.95 -7.39 -1.81
CA TYR A 115 -10.35 -8.18 -2.88
C TYR A 115 -9.94 -9.58 -2.44
N ILE A 116 -9.38 -9.73 -1.24
CA ILE A 116 -9.03 -11.05 -0.69
C ILE A 116 -10.30 -11.88 -0.45
N GLU A 117 -11.29 -11.30 0.22
CA GLU A 117 -12.45 -12.03 0.74
C GLU A 117 -13.49 -12.35 -0.35
N GLU A 118 -13.79 -11.39 -1.23
CA GLU A 118 -14.87 -11.51 -2.22
C GLU A 118 -14.35 -11.87 -3.62
N HIS A 119 -13.09 -11.56 -3.91
CA HIS A 119 -12.51 -11.71 -5.26
C HIS A 119 -11.30 -12.64 -5.32
N GLY A 120 -10.98 -13.29 -4.19
CA GLY A 120 -9.94 -14.32 -4.08
C GLY A 120 -8.53 -13.84 -4.38
N TYR A 121 -8.29 -12.53 -4.29
CA TYR A 121 -6.97 -11.94 -4.50
C TYR A 121 -5.96 -12.54 -3.53
N GLN A 122 -4.85 -13.03 -4.08
CA GLN A 122 -3.70 -13.51 -3.33
C GLN A 122 -2.60 -12.44 -3.39
N PRO A 123 -2.31 -11.74 -2.28
CA PRO A 123 -1.22 -10.77 -2.24
C PRO A 123 0.16 -11.42 -2.50
N PRO A 124 1.17 -10.63 -2.94
CA PRO A 124 2.53 -11.11 -3.13
C PRO A 124 3.09 -11.79 -1.87
N GLU A 125 3.84 -12.88 -2.07
CA GLU A 125 4.36 -13.70 -0.97
C GLU A 125 5.24 -12.90 0.01
N GLU A 126 6.10 -12.03 -0.51
CA GLU A 126 6.96 -11.15 0.30
C GLU A 126 6.15 -10.27 1.26
N PHE A 127 5.03 -9.70 0.77
CA PHE A 127 4.12 -8.92 1.60
C PHE A 127 3.41 -9.78 2.64
N VAL A 128 2.99 -11.00 2.27
CA VAL A 128 2.36 -11.95 3.19
C VAL A 128 3.31 -12.32 4.33
N LEU A 129 4.55 -12.66 3.99
CA LEU A 129 5.59 -13.00 4.96
C LEU A 129 5.88 -11.81 5.88
N PHE A 130 6.07 -10.62 5.33
CA PHE A 130 6.30 -9.40 6.11
C PHE A 130 5.18 -9.15 7.14
N ILE A 131 3.92 -9.21 6.72
CA ILE A 131 2.78 -9.06 7.64
C ILE A 131 2.82 -10.14 8.73
N LEU A 132 3.09 -11.39 8.37
CA LEU A 132 3.13 -12.51 9.31
C LEU A 132 4.29 -12.46 10.32
N THR A 133 5.40 -11.81 9.98
CA THR A 133 6.56 -11.63 10.88
C THR A 133 6.55 -10.31 11.64
N THR A 134 5.82 -9.29 11.17
CA THR A 134 5.77 -7.96 11.81
C THR A 134 5.25 -8.02 13.26
N ASP A 135 5.99 -7.45 14.22
CA ASP A 135 5.52 -7.36 15.60
C ASP A 135 4.39 -6.34 15.76
N ILE A 136 3.26 -6.78 16.32
CA ILE A 136 2.07 -5.94 16.54
C ILE A 136 2.28 -4.93 17.68
N ASN A 137 3.27 -5.17 18.56
CA ASN A 137 3.53 -4.38 19.76
C ASN A 137 4.46 -3.17 19.53
N VAL A 138 4.94 -2.95 18.31
CA VAL A 138 5.79 -1.79 18.00
C VAL A 138 4.88 -0.64 17.61
N THR A 139 4.84 0.36 18.48
CA THR A 139 4.22 1.66 18.27
C THR A 139 4.47 2.12 16.84
N VAL A 140 3.42 2.10 16.00
CA VAL A 140 3.47 2.66 14.66
C VAL A 140 3.94 4.11 14.82
N LEU A 141 5.09 4.40 14.22
CA LEU A 141 5.88 5.62 14.38
C LEU A 141 4.99 6.88 14.54
N GLY A 142 5.24 7.66 15.59
CA GLY A 142 5.17 9.12 15.45
C GLY A 142 4.34 9.97 16.43
N VAL A 143 3.71 9.45 17.48
CA VAL A 143 3.10 10.33 18.51
C VAL A 143 3.49 9.90 19.92
N LYS A 144 4.56 10.49 20.45
CA LYS A 144 4.70 10.66 21.90
C LYS A 144 3.71 11.75 22.32
N ARG A 145 2.76 11.41 23.19
CA ARG A 145 2.09 12.42 24.03
C ARG A 145 2.91 12.61 25.30
#